data_AF-K1SFP0-F1
#
_entry.id   AF-K1SFP0-F1
#
_cell.length_a   1.000
_cell.length_b   1.000
_cell.length_c   1.000
_cell.angle_alpha   90.00
_cell.angle_beta   90.00
_cell.angle_gamma   90.00
#
_symmetry.space_group_name_H-M   'P 1'
#
loop_
_entity.id
_entity.type
_entity.pdbx_description
1 polymer ?
#
loop_
_entity_poly.entity_id
_entity_poly.type
_entity_poly.pdbx_seq_one_letter_code
_entity_poly.pdbx_strand_id
1 'polypeptide(L)'
;GLEQMVFGCHCGKEAMWVDATGNCSPCYFWGEEYNIGNIKNQKFINIWNKSLEKSIIKGNDTCKNCKHYSICRSGCRARSLYLFGNLDDIDPLCPLKKNK
;
A
#
# COMPACT_ATOMS: atom_id res chain seq x y z
N GLY A 1 3.46 17.26 -14.08
CA GLY A 1 3.57 17.71 -12.68
C GLY A 1 3.48 16.51 -11.78
N LEU A 2 4.10 16.55 -10.59
CA LEU A 2 4.20 15.48 -9.57
C LEU A 2 2.86 14.94 -9.01
N GLU A 3 1.75 15.15 -9.72
CA GLU A 3 0.37 14.81 -9.34
C GLU A 3 -0.12 13.50 -9.97
N GLN A 4 0.78 12.58 -10.33
CA GLN A 4 0.39 11.19 -10.47
C GLN A 4 0.11 10.67 -9.06
N MET A 5 -1.08 11.02 -8.53
CA MET A 5 -1.61 10.62 -7.25
C MET A 5 -1.43 9.11 -7.14
N VAL A 6 -0.42 8.71 -6.37
CA VAL A 6 -0.11 7.31 -6.18
C VAL A 6 -1.35 6.68 -5.59
N PHE A 7 -1.96 5.73 -6.31
CA PHE A 7 -3.27 5.23 -5.97
C PHE A 7 -3.29 4.71 -4.53
N GLY A 8 -4.25 5.22 -3.77
CA GLY A 8 -4.58 4.77 -2.43
C GLY A 8 -3.53 4.98 -1.33
N CYS A 9 -3.10 3.88 -0.73
CA CYS A 9 -2.51 3.81 0.61
C CYS A 9 -1.20 4.61 0.78
N HIS A 10 -1.04 5.19 1.97
CA HIS A 10 0.15 5.93 2.40
C HIS A 10 1.34 5.01 2.76
N CYS A 11 1.07 3.73 3.03
CA CYS A 11 2.09 2.73 3.34
C CYS A 11 3.11 2.62 2.22
N GLY A 12 4.38 2.62 2.63
CA GLY A 12 5.58 2.61 1.82
C GLY A 12 5.84 3.84 0.96
N LYS A 13 5.08 4.92 1.14
CA LYS A 13 5.23 6.20 0.44
C LYS A 13 5.40 7.38 1.38
N GLU A 14 4.66 7.36 2.49
CA GLU A 14 4.68 8.37 3.55
C GLU A 14 5.09 7.75 4.90
N ALA A 15 4.83 6.45 5.08
CA ALA A 15 5.20 5.69 6.27
C ALA A 15 5.77 4.33 5.89
N MET A 16 6.67 3.80 6.71
CA MET A 16 7.25 2.46 6.57
C MET A 16 7.30 1.81 7.94
N TRP A 17 7.12 0.49 8.00
CA TRP A 17 7.21 -0.27 9.22
C TRP A 17 8.62 -0.81 9.43
N VAL A 18 9.07 -0.86 10.69
CA VAL A 18 10.32 -1.50 11.11
C VAL A 18 10.01 -2.42 12.29
N ASP A 19 10.33 -3.71 12.17
CA ASP A 19 10.13 -4.68 13.24
C ASP A 19 11.26 -4.65 14.30
N ALA A 20 11.09 -5.40 15.40
CA ALA A 20 12.07 -5.47 16.48
C ALA A 20 13.44 -6.02 16.05
N THR A 21 13.48 -6.83 14.99
CA THR A 21 14.73 -7.36 14.42
C THR A 21 15.39 -6.38 13.43
N GLY A 22 14.67 -5.33 13.04
CA GLY A 22 15.11 -4.27 12.15
C GLY A 22 14.64 -4.45 10.70
N ASN A 23 13.83 -5.46 10.39
CA ASN A 23 13.31 -5.63 9.03
C ASN A 23 12.30 -4.53 8.71
N CYS A 24 12.35 -4.06 7.48
CA CYS A 24 11.52 -2.98 6.99
C CYS A 24 10.49 -3.51 5.99
N SER A 25 9.26 -3.01 6.06
CA SER A 25 8.19 -3.29 5.08
C SER A 25 7.35 -2.04 4.82
N PRO A 26 6.76 -1.87 3.62
CA PRO A 26 5.81 -0.78 3.34
C PRO A 26 4.65 -0.74 4.34
N CYS A 27 4.10 -1.93 4.64
CA CYS A 27 3.00 -2.15 5.56
C CYS A 27 3.26 -3.45 6.31
N TYR A 28 3.04 -3.45 7.63
CA TYR A 28 3.19 -4.66 8.45
C TYR A 28 2.29 -5.81 8.00
N PHE A 29 1.12 -5.51 7.43
CA PHE A 29 0.12 -6.51 7.03
C PHE A 29 0.29 -7.04 5.61
N TRP A 30 1.32 -6.64 4.87
CA TRP A 30 1.50 -7.10 3.49
C TRP A 30 2.21 -8.44 3.37
N GLY A 31 2.80 -8.96 4.45
CA GLY A 31 3.52 -10.24 4.42
C GLY A 31 5.03 -10.08 4.17
N GLU A 32 5.75 -11.19 4.31
CA GLU A 32 7.21 -11.23 4.23
C GLU A 32 7.76 -10.94 2.83
N GLU A 33 6.96 -11.19 1.79
CA GLU A 33 7.32 -10.91 0.39
C GLU A 33 7.45 -9.41 0.07
N TYR A 34 6.96 -8.56 0.99
CA TYR A 34 7.12 -7.11 0.95
C TYR A 34 8.22 -6.61 1.89
N ASN A 35 9.08 -7.48 2.41
CA ASN A 35 10.32 -7.05 3.05
C ASN A 35 11.19 -6.29 2.04
N ILE A 36 11.60 -5.08 2.42
CA ILE A 36 12.36 -4.15 1.57
C ILE A 36 13.78 -3.89 2.11
N GLY A 37 14.17 -4.56 3.19
CA GLY A 37 15.50 -4.45 3.75
C GLY A 37 15.54 -4.57 5.27
N ASN A 38 16.73 -4.34 5.85
CA ASN A 38 16.90 -4.26 7.29
C ASN A 38 17.69 -3.00 7.67
N ILE A 39 17.12 -2.19 8.57
CA ILE A 39 17.67 -0.87 8.93
C ILE A 39 19.03 -0.96 9.63
N LYS A 40 19.37 -2.12 10.23
CA LYS A 40 20.62 -2.32 10.96
C LYS A 40 21.83 -2.49 10.04
N ASN A 41 21.62 -2.92 8.79
CA ASN A 41 22.71 -3.27 7.87
C ASN A 41 22.64 -2.56 6.50
N GLN A 42 21.65 -1.69 6.28
CA GLN A 42 21.46 -0.97 5.02
C GLN A 42 21.21 0.53 5.25
N LYS A 43 21.64 1.36 4.30
CA LYS A 43 21.32 2.79 4.31
C LYS A 43 19.82 3.00 4.18
N PHE A 44 19.23 3.80 5.07
CA PHE A 44 17.80 4.08 5.09
C PHE A 44 17.26 4.53 3.72
N ILE A 45 17.96 5.41 3.01
CA ILE A 45 17.53 5.91 1.69
C ILE A 45 17.38 4.79 0.65
N ASN A 46 18.19 3.74 0.72
CA ASN A 46 18.09 2.59 -0.18
C ASN A 46 16.85 1.74 0.15
N ILE A 47 16.56 1.56 1.44
CA ILE A 47 15.35 0.86 1.91
C ILE A 47 14.11 1.66 1.49
N TRP A 48 14.13 2.98 1.68
CA TRP A 48 13.02 3.87 1.33
C TRP A 48 12.73 3.87 -0.18
N ASN A 49 13.75 3.92 -1.03
CA ASN A 49 13.55 3.84 -2.49
C ASN A 49 12.91 2.50 -2.90
N LYS A 50 13.35 1.38 -2.32
CA LYS A 50 12.69 0.08 -2.52
C LYS A 50 11.23 0.08 -2.03
N SER A 51 10.96 0.78 -0.93
CA SER A 51 9.59 0.97 -0.43
C SER A 51 8.71 1.66 -1.46
N LEU A 52 9.21 2.75 -2.06
CA LEU A 52 8.47 3.52 -3.07
C LEU A 52 8.15 2.64 -4.29
N GLU A 53 9.12 1.85 -4.77
CA GLU A 53 8.95 0.92 -5.88
C GLU A 53 7.93 -0.20 -5.56
N LYS A 54 8.06 -0.84 -4.39
CA LYS A 54 7.17 -1.93 -3.96
C LYS A 54 5.75 -1.49 -3.62
N SER A 55 5.55 -0.19 -3.42
CA SER A 55 4.25 0.39 -3.04
C SER A 55 3.52 1.05 -4.21
N ILE A 56 4.01 0.84 -5.44
CA ILE A 56 3.29 1.26 -6.65
C ILE A 56 2.07 0.36 -6.83
N ILE A 57 0.90 0.94 -6.60
CA ILE A 57 -0.40 0.29 -6.77
C ILE A 57 -1.04 0.91 -8.01
N LYS A 58 -1.43 0.09 -8.99
CA LYS A 58 -2.07 0.55 -10.23
C LYS A 58 -3.51 0.99 -9.98
N GLY A 59 -4.16 0.35 -9.01
CA GLY A 59 -5.55 0.58 -8.63
C GLY A 59 -6.56 0.07 -9.65
N ASN A 60 -7.84 0.24 -9.32
CA ASN A 60 -8.98 -0.23 -10.11
C ASN A 60 -9.87 0.92 -10.58
N ASP A 61 -10.62 0.67 -11.65
CA ASP A 61 -11.50 1.67 -12.26
C ASP A 61 -12.66 2.09 -11.35
N THR A 62 -13.14 1.20 -10.47
CA THR A 62 -14.20 1.54 -9.52
C THR A 62 -13.77 2.66 -8.57
N CYS A 63 -12.57 2.57 -8.01
CA CYS A 63 -12.04 3.60 -7.13
C CYS A 63 -11.59 4.84 -7.89
N LYS A 64 -10.95 4.70 -9.07
CA LYS A 64 -10.49 5.84 -9.89
C LYS A 64 -11.66 6.74 -10.33
N ASN A 65 -12.83 6.16 -10.57
CA ASN A 65 -14.02 6.88 -10.98
C ASN A 65 -15.00 7.16 -9.82
N CYS A 66 -14.61 6.88 -8.56
CA CYS A 66 -15.48 7.07 -7.41
C CYS A 66 -15.50 8.55 -6.97
N LYS A 67 -16.71 9.14 -6.90
CA LYS A 67 -16.90 10.51 -6.41
C LYS A 67 -16.43 10.75 -4.96
N HIS A 68 -16.24 9.69 -4.18
CA HIS A 68 -15.77 9.75 -2.79
C HIS A 68 -14.28 9.40 -2.64
N TYR A 69 -13.53 9.26 -3.74
CA TYR A 69 -12.13 8.83 -3.71
C TYR A 69 -11.26 9.75 -2.84
N SER A 70 -11.47 11.07 -2.86
CA SER A 70 -10.71 12.02 -2.04
C SER A 70 -10.82 11.76 -0.53
N ILE A 71 -11.91 11.12 -0.08
CA ILE A 71 -12.19 10.83 1.32
C ILE A 71 -11.52 9.51 1.74
N CYS A 72 -11.78 8.43 1.00
CA CYS A 72 -11.33 7.09 1.39
C CYS A 72 -9.97 6.69 0.80
N ARG A 73 -9.57 7.32 -0.32
CA ARG A 73 -8.40 6.98 -1.11
C ARG A 73 -8.27 5.48 -1.32
N SER A 74 -9.34 4.86 -1.83
CA SER A 74 -9.47 3.41 -2.04
C SER A 74 -9.45 2.52 -0.78
N GLY A 75 -9.29 3.04 0.43
CA GLY A 75 -9.29 2.23 1.65
C GLY A 75 -8.03 1.37 1.82
N CYS A 76 -8.12 0.35 2.68
CA CYS A 76 -6.98 -0.44 3.12
C CYS A 76 -6.57 -1.51 2.10
N ARG A 77 -5.37 -1.36 1.56
CA ARG A 77 -4.80 -2.29 0.57
C ARG A 77 -4.40 -3.61 1.20
N ALA A 78 -4.07 -3.63 2.50
CA ALA A 78 -3.79 -4.87 3.21
C ALA A 78 -5.03 -5.80 3.27
N ARG A 79 -6.25 -5.25 3.41
CA ARG A 79 -7.48 -6.06 3.34
C ARG A 79 -7.70 -6.63 1.95
N SER A 80 -7.44 -5.83 0.93
CA SER A 80 -7.53 -6.26 -0.47
C SER A 80 -6.54 -7.39 -0.76
N LEU A 81 -5.28 -7.24 -0.33
CA LEU A 81 -4.25 -8.26 -0.48
C LEU A 81 -4.59 -9.54 0.29
N TYR A 82 -5.05 -9.42 1.54
CA TYR A 82 -5.42 -10.57 2.37
C TYR A 82 -6.57 -11.39 1.75
N LEU A 83 -7.63 -10.72 1.28
CA LEU A 83 -8.82 -11.43 0.80
C LEU A 83 -8.71 -11.86 -0.67
N PHE A 84 -8.00 -11.09 -1.51
CA PHE A 84 -7.99 -11.29 -2.97
C PHE A 84 -6.60 -11.60 -3.53
N GLY A 85 -5.54 -11.54 -2.73
CA GLY A 85 -4.16 -11.69 -3.22
C GLY A 85 -3.70 -10.53 -4.11
N ASN A 86 -4.41 -9.39 -4.10
CA ASN A 86 -4.18 -8.30 -5.04
C ASN A 86 -4.35 -6.91 -4.38
N LEU A 87 -3.31 -6.08 -4.44
CA LEU A 87 -3.33 -4.71 -3.92
C LEU A 87 -4.18 -3.76 -4.76
N ASP A 88 -4.42 -4.08 -6.03
CA ASP A 88 -5.20 -3.23 -6.94
C ASP A 88 -6.72 -3.39 -6.75
N ASP A 89 -7.15 -4.45 -6.05
CA ASP A 89 -8.56 -4.75 -5.85
C ASP A 89 -9.29 -3.74 -4.94
N ILE A 90 -10.62 -3.84 -4.93
CA ILE A 90 -11.44 -2.97 -4.09
C ILE A 90 -11.33 -3.44 -2.65
N ASP A 91 -11.16 -2.52 -1.72
CA ASP A 91 -11.24 -2.83 -0.30
C ASP A 91 -12.58 -3.52 0.03
N PRO A 92 -12.58 -4.74 0.60
CA PRO A 92 -13.80 -5.50 0.86
C PRO A 92 -14.75 -4.84 1.86
N LEU A 93 -14.29 -3.81 2.57
CA LEU A 93 -15.11 -2.99 3.45
C LEU A 93 -15.56 -1.67 2.81
N CYS A 94 -15.38 -1.49 1.50
CA CYS A 94 -15.93 -0.34 0.78
C CYS A 94 -17.47 -0.30 0.94
N PRO A 95 -18.05 0.73 1.59
CA PRO A 95 -19.48 0.75 1.91
C PRO A 95 -20.38 0.91 0.68
N LEU A 96 -19.81 1.37 -0.44
CA LEU A 96 -20.53 1.57 -1.70
C LEU A 96 -20.54 0.30 -2.57
N LYS A 97 -19.67 -0.67 -2.28
CA LYS A 97 -19.71 -1.98 -2.93
C LYS A 97 -20.63 -2.86 -2.09
N LYS A 98 -21.82 -3.16 -2.60
CA LYS A 98 -22.60 -4.28 -2.07
C LYS A 98 -21.77 -5.53 -2.33
N ASN A 99 -21.23 -6.14 -1.27
CA ASN A 99 -20.71 -7.50 -1.34
C ASN A 99 -21.87 -8.35 -1.86
N LYS A 100 -21.78 -8.80 -3.12
CA LYS A 100 -22.67 -9.81 -3.67
C LYS A 100 -22.21 -11.16 -3.16
#